data_AF-A0A1H8K6L6-F1
#
_entry.id   AF-A0A1H8K6L6-F1
#
_cell.length_a   1.000
_cell.length_b   1.000
_cell.length_c   1.000
_cell.angle_alpha   90.00
_cell.angle_beta   90.00
_cell.angle_gamma   90.00
#
_symmetry.space_group_name_H-M   'P 1'
#
loop_
_entity.id
_entity.type
_entity.pdbx_description
1 polymer ?
#
loop_
_entity_poly.entity_id
_entity_poly.type
_entity_poly.pdbx_seq_one_letter_code
_entity_poly.pdbx_strand_id
1 'polypeptide(L)'
;MPGWYNISCADCGDDVPVHEDWDNPPRVCKPCKAEKAAQWSEKSCERCGTTIRVHSDWDHPPKHCPDCKAALSAEWYEKACEACGTTIRARHDWERPPKYCNPCKTIRNAEWYEIKCQRCGSDIRARHDWDKPPKFCKPCKVTNDAEWYESPCQNCSGPIRVKKDWEKPPQFCKTCKAQYPDKEIACRFCGKPMLVRTGTQLKCNRNGWDLPSVCQECKDDTLLIKGAIGSLRAQFPFALETTIECRGLLKTDKVAVVRRKKTQEVVAEVRMDEKGFFFTERVATTYVQDMNRPKPLFRGRPFDVSTSETRDEEKGFLSPMRVANTYIEEPNAPKPLFGPKKKTLHSHQTVNSEEGFLSPRRVTETSSVIDRKAPIIKTRGGERGFFASIKFWGTDKAKK
;
A
#
# COMPACT_ATOMS: atom_id res chain seq x y z
N MET A 1 56.29 27.79 109.42
CA MET A 1 56.08 26.78 108.37
C MET A 1 56.40 27.43 107.03
N PRO A 2 57.67 27.37 106.56
CA PRO A 2 58.04 27.75 105.20
C PRO A 2 57.74 26.57 104.25
N GLY A 3 57.39 26.87 103.00
CA GLY A 3 57.06 25.86 101.97
C GLY A 3 56.04 26.34 100.92
N TRP A 4 55.42 27.50 101.13
CA TRP A 4 54.49 28.14 100.18
C TRP A 4 55.16 29.30 99.44
N TYR A 5 54.99 29.37 98.12
CA TYR A 5 55.37 30.50 97.26
C TYR A 5 54.25 30.83 96.28
N ASN A 6 54.23 32.05 95.75
CA ASN A 6 53.23 32.47 94.76
C ASN A 6 53.80 32.38 93.35
N ILE A 7 52.98 31.91 92.41
CA ILE A 7 53.23 32.04 90.97
C ILE A 7 52.11 32.86 90.32
N SER A 8 52.39 33.58 89.24
CA SER A 8 51.36 34.31 88.50
C SER A 8 50.48 33.38 87.67
N CYS A 9 49.17 33.57 87.73
CA CYS A 9 48.19 32.87 86.92
C CYS A 9 48.42 33.13 85.43
N ALA A 10 48.49 32.07 84.62
CA ALA A 10 48.73 32.17 83.19
C ALA A 10 47.61 32.88 82.39
N ASP A 11 46.38 32.96 82.91
CA ASP A 11 45.24 33.55 82.20
C ASP A 11 44.95 35.01 82.62
N CYS A 12 45.11 35.36 83.90
CA CYS A 12 44.75 36.69 84.44
C CYS A 12 45.89 37.44 85.15
N GLY A 13 47.02 36.78 85.44
CA GLY A 13 48.16 37.37 86.14
C GLY A 13 48.10 37.36 87.68
N ASP A 14 46.98 36.94 88.28
CA ASP A 14 46.81 36.90 89.76
C ASP A 14 47.75 35.92 90.47
N ASP A 15 48.04 36.18 91.74
CA ASP A 15 48.86 35.30 92.58
C ASP A 15 48.18 33.95 92.88
N VAL A 16 48.88 32.86 92.60
CA VAL A 16 48.48 31.49 92.90
C VAL A 16 49.43 30.91 93.96
N PRO A 17 48.95 30.63 95.18
CA PRO A 17 49.78 30.00 96.21
C PRO A 17 50.04 28.53 95.86
N VAL A 18 51.31 28.14 95.88
CA VAL A 18 51.82 26.82 95.52
C VAL A 18 52.75 26.32 96.62
N HIS A 19 52.66 25.03 96.93
CA HIS A 19 53.58 24.37 97.86
C HIS A 19 54.79 23.79 97.10
N GLU A 20 55.98 23.84 97.69
CA GLU A 20 57.22 23.30 97.11
C GLU A 20 57.15 21.79 96.84
N ASP A 21 56.38 21.04 97.65
CA ASP A 21 56.18 19.59 97.48
C ASP A 21 55.15 19.21 96.38
N TRP A 22 54.61 20.16 95.63
CA TRP A 22 53.68 19.85 94.54
C TRP A 22 54.44 19.53 93.25
N ASP A 23 54.47 18.25 92.87
CA ASP A 23 55.08 17.78 91.60
C ASP A 23 54.43 18.38 90.34
N ASN A 24 53.16 18.83 90.44
CA ASN A 24 52.42 19.46 89.35
C ASN A 24 51.61 20.66 89.87
N PRO A 25 52.24 21.83 90.06
CA PRO A 25 51.57 23.00 90.58
C PRO A 25 50.58 23.60 89.56
N PRO A 26 49.42 24.13 90.01
CA PRO A 26 48.39 24.66 89.13
C PRO A 26 48.87 25.94 88.43
N ARG A 27 48.76 25.97 87.09
CA ARG A 27 49.19 27.13 86.27
C ARG A 27 48.18 28.27 86.21
N VAL A 28 46.96 28.03 86.70
CA VAL A 28 45.83 28.96 86.62
C VAL A 28 45.16 29.08 87.98
N CYS A 29 44.76 30.29 88.33
CA CYS A 29 44.08 30.57 89.60
C CYS A 29 42.70 29.90 89.64
N LYS A 30 42.19 29.70 90.86
CA LYS A 30 40.88 29.07 91.09
C LYS A 30 39.73 29.81 90.36
N PRO A 31 39.69 31.16 90.31
CA PRO A 31 38.71 31.91 89.51
C PRO A 31 38.75 31.58 88.01
N CYS A 32 39.91 31.69 87.35
CA CYS A 32 40.01 31.39 85.91
C CYS A 32 39.66 29.93 85.57
N LYS A 33 39.99 29.00 86.48
CA LYS A 33 39.55 27.60 86.35
C LYS A 33 38.02 27.46 86.43
N ALA A 34 37.36 28.26 87.26
CA ALA A 34 35.90 28.27 87.38
C ALA A 34 35.23 28.91 86.14
N GLU A 35 35.79 29.98 85.59
CA GLU A 35 35.30 30.61 84.36
C GLU A 35 35.40 29.68 83.15
N LYS A 36 36.55 29.02 82.96
CA LYS A 36 36.72 27.99 81.92
C LYS A 36 35.79 26.79 82.11
N ALA A 37 35.44 26.46 83.35
CA ALA A 37 34.44 25.42 83.62
C ALA A 37 33.02 25.88 83.27
N ALA A 38 32.68 27.15 83.50
CA ALA A 38 31.37 27.74 83.22
C ALA A 38 31.06 27.89 81.72
N GLN A 39 32.07 27.90 80.85
CA GLN A 39 31.91 27.88 79.38
C GLN A 39 31.36 26.55 78.85
N TRP A 40 31.34 25.50 79.67
CA TRP A 40 30.74 24.21 79.32
C TRP A 40 29.34 24.11 79.89
N SER A 41 28.39 23.77 79.03
CA SER A 41 27.00 23.48 79.38
C SER A 41 26.64 22.04 79.00
N GLU A 42 25.56 21.52 79.58
CA GLU A 42 25.01 20.22 79.26
C GLU A 42 23.75 20.37 78.40
N LYS A 43 23.67 19.59 77.32
CA LYS A 43 22.50 19.50 76.45
C LYS A 43 22.14 18.04 76.20
N SER A 44 20.85 17.71 76.15
CA SER A 44 20.40 16.35 75.84
C SER A 44 20.47 16.05 74.34
N CYS A 45 20.89 14.83 74.01
CA CYS A 45 20.85 14.26 72.67
C CYS A 45 19.42 14.18 72.15
N GLU A 46 19.16 14.71 70.95
CA GLU A 46 17.81 14.74 70.35
C GLU A 46 17.24 13.35 70.02
N ARG A 47 18.07 12.28 69.96
CA ARG A 47 17.65 10.91 69.60
C ARG A 47 17.45 10.00 70.81
N CYS A 48 18.31 10.09 71.83
CA CYS A 48 18.32 9.15 72.96
C CYS A 48 18.26 9.81 74.34
N GLY A 49 18.25 11.15 74.42
CA GLY A 49 18.19 11.90 75.67
C GLY A 49 19.52 11.97 76.45
N THR A 50 20.54 11.20 76.08
CA THR A 50 21.87 11.22 76.74
C THR A 50 22.47 12.62 76.78
N THR A 51 23.04 12.99 77.92
CA THR A 51 23.70 14.28 78.12
C THR A 51 24.96 14.42 77.27
N ILE A 52 25.13 15.58 76.63
CA ILE A 52 26.27 15.97 75.81
C ILE A 52 26.84 17.27 76.39
N ARG A 53 28.16 17.36 76.52
CA ARG A 53 28.83 18.62 76.89
C ARG A 53 29.05 19.49 75.68
N VAL A 54 28.66 20.75 75.79
CA VAL A 54 28.71 21.75 74.72
C VAL A 54 29.44 22.98 75.24
N HIS A 55 30.40 23.47 74.46
CA HIS A 55 31.10 24.71 74.74
C HIS A 55 30.29 25.91 74.23
N SER A 56 30.31 27.03 74.95
CA SER A 56 29.64 28.28 74.56
C SER A 56 30.06 28.78 73.17
N ASP A 57 31.33 28.55 72.81
CA ASP A 57 31.94 29.13 71.60
C ASP A 57 31.82 28.23 70.36
N TRP A 58 30.99 27.19 70.40
CA TRP A 58 30.75 26.33 69.23
C TRP A 58 29.63 26.89 68.35
N ASP A 59 29.95 27.30 67.11
CA ASP A 59 28.96 27.77 66.13
C ASP A 59 27.93 26.68 65.74
N HIS A 60 28.34 25.42 65.80
CA HIS A 60 27.53 24.26 65.43
C HIS A 60 27.62 23.17 66.51
N PRO A 61 26.94 23.37 67.65
CA PRO A 61 26.96 22.40 68.73
C PRO A 61 26.27 21.09 68.29
N PRO A 62 26.80 19.92 68.68
CA PRO A 62 26.28 18.64 68.23
C PRO A 62 24.85 18.40 68.72
N LYS A 63 23.98 17.95 67.82
CA LYS A 63 22.57 17.59 68.11
C LYS A 63 22.42 16.16 68.65
N HIS A 64 23.38 15.30 68.36
CA HIS A 64 23.35 13.88 68.71
C HIS A 64 24.62 13.48 69.44
N CYS A 65 24.49 12.58 70.42
CA CYS A 65 25.65 12.03 71.12
C CYS A 65 26.52 11.20 70.16
N PRO A 66 27.79 10.94 70.51
CA PRO A 66 28.69 10.14 69.67
C PRO A 66 28.09 8.80 69.24
N ASP A 67 27.40 8.11 70.14
CA ASP A 67 26.77 6.81 69.86
C ASP A 67 25.60 6.93 68.88
N CYS A 68 24.73 7.93 69.04
CA CYS A 68 23.64 8.18 68.10
C CYS A 68 24.14 8.62 66.72
N LYS A 69 25.24 9.37 66.67
CA LYS A 69 25.90 9.75 65.43
C LYS A 69 26.51 8.53 64.73
N ALA A 70 27.14 7.63 65.48
CA ALA A 70 27.65 6.36 64.97
C ALA A 70 26.51 5.47 64.45
N ALA A 71 25.42 5.33 65.21
CA ALA A 71 24.24 4.57 64.80
C ALA A 71 23.60 5.15 63.51
N LEU A 72 23.42 6.47 63.43
CA LEU A 72 22.95 7.14 62.21
C LEU A 72 23.89 6.91 61.02
N SER A 73 25.20 6.86 61.25
CA SER A 73 26.17 6.60 60.18
C SER A 73 26.11 5.15 59.68
N ALA A 74 25.84 4.19 60.57
CA ALA A 74 25.73 2.77 60.26
C ALA A 74 24.44 2.39 59.49
N GLU A 75 23.42 3.27 59.49
CA GLU A 75 22.21 3.09 58.67
C GLU A 75 22.47 3.30 57.16
N TRP A 76 23.64 3.85 56.80
CA TRP A 76 24.07 4.05 55.42
C TRP A 76 25.05 2.97 55.00
N TYR A 77 24.88 2.45 53.79
CA TYR A 77 25.86 1.59 53.13
C TYR A 77 26.31 2.19 51.81
N GLU A 78 27.46 1.73 51.36
CA GLU A 78 28.03 2.07 50.05
C GLU A 78 27.70 0.98 49.04
N LYS A 79 27.33 1.39 47.83
CA LYS A 79 27.21 0.49 46.68
C LYS A 79 27.77 1.16 45.43
N ALA A 80 28.09 0.39 44.42
CA ALA A 80 28.56 0.92 43.14
C ALA A 80 27.40 1.40 42.26
N CYS A 81 27.62 2.48 41.51
CA CYS A 81 26.77 2.90 40.40
C CYS A 81 26.81 1.83 39.29
N GLU A 82 25.64 1.35 38.85
CA GLU A 82 25.53 0.30 37.82
C GLU A 82 26.07 0.73 36.43
N ALA A 83 26.26 2.03 36.19
CA ALA A 83 26.73 2.55 34.89
C ALA A 83 28.22 2.90 34.85
N CYS A 84 28.79 3.42 35.94
CA CYS A 84 30.17 3.95 35.96
C CYS A 84 31.03 3.43 37.12
N GLY A 85 30.49 2.58 38.00
CA GLY A 85 31.20 2.02 39.14
C GLY A 85 31.43 2.98 40.31
N THR A 86 31.16 4.29 40.16
CA THR A 86 31.32 5.28 41.25
C THR A 86 30.50 4.91 42.48
N THR A 87 31.09 5.05 43.66
CA THR A 87 30.43 4.79 44.94
C THR A 87 29.25 5.74 45.17
N ILE A 88 28.11 5.16 45.56
CA ILE A 88 26.90 5.88 45.98
C ILE A 88 26.48 5.41 47.37
N ARG A 89 26.00 6.34 48.19
CA ARG A 89 25.45 6.06 49.52
C ARG A 89 23.95 5.81 49.44
N ALA A 90 23.49 4.76 50.10
CA ALA A 90 22.08 4.43 50.24
C ALA A 90 21.78 4.06 51.70
N ARG A 91 20.54 4.25 52.14
CA ARG A 91 20.09 3.78 53.46
C ARG A 91 19.50 2.38 53.36
N HIS A 92 19.68 1.58 54.40
CA HIS A 92 19.14 0.23 54.47
C HIS A 92 17.61 0.17 54.43
N ASP A 93 16.93 1.24 54.83
CA ASP A 93 15.46 1.32 54.90
C ASP A 93 14.80 1.81 53.60
N TRP A 94 15.56 2.08 52.55
CA TRP A 94 15.00 2.51 51.26
C TRP A 94 14.47 1.31 50.48
N GLU A 95 13.15 1.28 50.19
CA GLU A 95 12.52 0.26 49.33
C GLU A 95 13.12 0.23 47.91
N ARG A 96 13.55 1.40 47.41
CA ARG A 96 14.14 1.58 46.08
C ARG A 96 15.45 2.36 46.16
N PRO A 97 16.54 1.70 46.58
CA PRO A 97 17.83 2.36 46.66
C PRO A 97 18.30 2.77 45.26
N PRO A 98 19.05 3.89 45.13
CA PRO A 98 19.50 4.38 43.85
C PRO A 98 20.39 3.34 43.14
N LYS A 99 20.19 3.22 41.83
CA LYS A 99 21.01 2.37 40.95
C LYS A 99 22.16 3.13 40.29
N TYR A 100 21.99 4.43 40.12
CA TYR A 100 22.90 5.30 39.38
C TYR A 100 23.32 6.49 40.23
N CYS A 101 24.56 6.94 40.07
CA CYS A 101 25.03 8.21 40.61
C CYS A 101 24.34 9.39 39.90
N ASN A 102 24.34 10.57 40.52
CA ASN A 102 23.69 11.76 39.96
C ASN A 102 24.16 12.09 38.53
N PRO A 103 25.48 12.07 38.21
CA PRO A 103 25.93 12.28 36.83
C PRO A 103 25.32 11.29 35.82
N CYS A 104 25.33 9.99 36.13
CA CYS A 104 24.74 8.98 35.25
C CYS A 104 23.23 9.11 35.12
N LYS A 105 22.52 9.54 36.17
CA LYS A 105 21.09 9.86 36.06
C LYS A 105 20.86 11.02 35.09
N THR A 106 21.67 12.07 35.16
CA THR A 106 21.57 13.23 34.27
C THR A 106 21.79 12.84 32.81
N ILE A 107 22.85 12.07 32.53
CA ILE A 107 23.14 11.57 31.17
C ILE A 107 21.97 10.74 30.63
N ARG A 108 21.48 9.76 31.42
CA ARG A 108 20.35 8.92 30.98
C ARG A 108 19.05 9.70 30.84
N ASN A 109 18.84 10.77 31.61
CA ASN A 109 17.69 11.64 31.45
C ASN A 109 17.78 12.47 30.16
N ALA A 110 18.99 12.88 29.76
CA ALA A 110 19.22 13.61 28.51
C ALA A 110 19.01 12.77 27.24
N GLU A 111 19.03 11.44 27.34
CA GLU A 111 18.66 10.54 26.23
C GLU A 111 17.16 10.58 25.89
N TRP A 112 16.34 11.16 26.78
CA TRP A 112 14.91 11.32 26.55
C TRP A 112 14.60 12.71 26.00
N TYR A 113 13.70 12.75 25.02
CA TYR A 113 13.17 13.98 24.46
C TYR A 113 11.64 13.91 24.35
N GLU A 114 11.03 15.06 24.15
CA GLU A 114 9.58 15.19 24.04
C GLU A 114 9.16 15.23 22.57
N ILE A 115 8.14 14.44 22.24
CA ILE A 115 7.44 14.47 20.95
C ILE A 115 5.96 14.72 21.17
N LYS A 116 5.31 15.37 20.21
CA LYS A 116 3.88 15.68 20.27
C LYS A 116 3.04 14.51 19.77
N CYS A 117 2.00 14.15 20.53
CA CYS A 117 0.98 13.20 20.11
C CYS A 117 0.27 13.71 18.85
N GLN A 118 0.24 12.90 17.78
CA GLN A 118 -0.37 13.29 16.50
C GLN A 118 -1.89 13.54 16.57
N ARG A 119 -2.57 13.07 17.62
CA ARG A 119 -4.03 13.19 17.76
C ARG A 119 -4.46 14.33 18.70
N CYS A 120 -3.80 14.46 19.85
CA CYS A 120 -4.22 15.41 20.91
C CYS A 120 -3.16 16.46 21.25
N GLY A 121 -1.97 16.42 20.65
CA GLY A 121 -0.90 17.37 20.92
C GLY A 121 -0.17 17.21 22.27
N SER A 122 -0.60 16.29 23.13
CA SER A 122 0.06 16.04 24.41
C SER A 122 1.49 15.54 24.24
N ASP A 123 2.35 15.87 25.19
CA ASP A 123 3.75 15.45 25.20
C ASP A 123 3.90 13.96 25.51
N ILE A 124 4.80 13.32 24.75
CA ILE A 124 5.18 11.92 24.91
C ILE A 124 6.69 11.88 25.05
N ARG A 125 7.21 11.16 26.05
CA ARG A 125 8.64 10.90 26.18
C ARG A 125 9.08 9.79 25.24
N ALA A 126 10.09 10.07 24.43
CA ALA A 126 10.76 9.10 23.56
C ALA A 126 12.27 9.11 23.85
N ARG A 127 12.96 8.03 23.49
CA ARG A 127 14.43 7.97 23.56
C ARG A 127 15.03 8.16 22.18
N HIS A 128 16.18 8.82 22.10
CA HIS A 128 16.86 9.09 20.84
C HIS A 128 17.26 7.83 20.05
N ASP A 129 17.41 6.68 20.71
CA ASP A 129 17.79 5.40 20.12
C ASP A 129 16.60 4.57 19.62
N TRP A 130 15.38 5.08 19.70
CA TRP A 130 14.20 4.38 19.19
C TRP A 130 14.05 4.57 17.68
N ASP A 131 14.21 3.48 16.90
CA ASP A 131 13.96 3.49 15.43
C ASP A 131 12.53 3.93 15.07
N LYS A 132 11.57 3.61 15.95
CA LYS A 132 10.14 3.88 15.76
C LYS A 132 9.55 4.50 17.02
N PRO A 133 9.74 5.82 17.23
CA PRO A 133 9.16 6.50 18.38
C PRO A 133 7.62 6.49 18.30
N PRO A 134 6.93 6.51 19.46
CA PRO A 134 5.48 6.43 19.52
C PRO A 134 4.82 7.66 18.90
N LYS A 135 3.82 7.44 18.04
CA LYS A 135 3.06 8.53 17.39
C LYS A 135 1.90 9.06 18.24
N PHE A 136 1.41 8.24 19.17
CA PHE A 136 0.23 8.52 19.98
C PHE A 136 0.54 8.34 21.45
N CYS A 137 -0.01 9.21 22.29
CA CYS A 137 0.05 9.03 23.74
C CYS A 137 -0.79 7.79 24.14
N LYS A 138 -0.55 7.26 25.34
CA LYS A 138 -1.20 6.03 25.84
C LYS A 138 -2.72 6.01 25.62
N PRO A 139 -3.51 7.05 25.98
CA PRO A 139 -4.96 7.04 25.74
C PRO A 139 -5.31 7.09 24.25
N CYS A 140 -4.66 7.97 23.47
CA CYS A 140 -4.93 8.06 22.02
C CYS A 140 -4.54 6.80 21.26
N LYS A 141 -3.56 6.03 21.74
CA LYS A 141 -3.21 4.73 21.17
C LYS A 141 -4.37 3.75 21.30
N VAL A 142 -5.02 3.68 22.47
CA VAL A 142 -6.19 2.82 22.70
C VAL A 142 -7.33 3.20 21.76
N THR A 143 -7.64 4.50 21.66
CA THR A 143 -8.69 4.98 20.75
C THR A 143 -8.34 4.68 19.29
N ASN A 144 -7.09 4.93 18.88
CA ASN A 144 -6.63 4.62 17.53
C ASN A 144 -6.73 3.12 17.24
N ASP A 145 -6.29 2.25 18.14
CA ASP A 145 -6.34 0.80 17.95
C ASP A 145 -7.79 0.29 17.88
N ALA A 146 -8.72 0.89 18.62
CA ALA A 146 -10.15 0.56 18.57
C ALA A 146 -10.86 0.97 17.26
N GLU A 147 -10.25 1.83 16.45
CA GLU A 147 -10.73 2.19 15.10
C GLU A 147 -10.40 1.11 14.05
N TRP A 148 -9.54 0.15 14.39
CA TRP A 148 -9.18 -0.98 13.52
C TRP A 148 -9.94 -2.24 13.91
N TYR A 149 -10.24 -3.08 12.93
CA TYR A 149 -10.79 -4.42 13.10
C TYR A 149 -10.18 -5.37 12.08
N GLU A 150 -10.38 -6.67 12.29
CA GLU A 150 -9.95 -7.70 11.35
C GLU A 150 -11.12 -8.11 10.45
N SER A 151 -10.87 -8.14 9.14
CA SER A 151 -11.79 -8.71 8.16
C SER A 151 -11.12 -9.87 7.43
N PRO A 152 -11.88 -10.90 7.02
CA PRO A 152 -11.31 -12.03 6.30
C PRO A 152 -11.00 -11.67 4.84
N CYS A 153 -9.86 -12.15 4.35
CA CYS A 153 -9.49 -12.05 2.94
C CYS A 153 -10.44 -12.85 2.05
N GLN A 154 -10.97 -12.25 0.99
CA GLN A 154 -11.91 -12.91 0.07
C GLN A 154 -11.30 -14.05 -0.78
N ASN A 155 -9.98 -14.24 -0.75
CA ASN A 155 -9.30 -15.30 -1.52
C ASN A 155 -8.74 -16.43 -0.64
N CYS A 156 -8.18 -16.11 0.54
CA CYS A 156 -7.54 -17.10 1.41
C CYS A 156 -8.09 -17.14 2.84
N SER A 157 -9.11 -16.33 3.15
CA SER A 157 -9.70 -16.15 4.49
C SER A 157 -8.75 -15.65 5.58
N GLY A 158 -7.48 -15.35 5.26
CA GLY A 158 -6.52 -14.78 6.22
C GLY A 158 -6.90 -13.36 6.67
N PRO A 159 -6.43 -12.92 7.86
CA PRO A 159 -6.85 -11.66 8.46
C PRO A 159 -6.32 -10.44 7.69
N ILE A 160 -7.18 -9.43 7.53
CA ILE A 160 -6.86 -8.12 6.97
C ILE A 160 -7.20 -7.07 8.01
N ARG A 161 -6.22 -6.25 8.37
CA ARG A 161 -6.44 -5.11 9.28
C ARG A 161 -7.08 -3.96 8.50
N VAL A 162 -8.31 -3.61 8.88
CA VAL A 162 -9.15 -2.59 8.22
C VAL A 162 -9.54 -1.52 9.23
N LYS A 163 -9.58 -0.27 8.79
CA LYS A 163 -10.08 0.85 9.60
C LYS A 163 -11.57 1.04 9.36
N LYS A 164 -12.34 1.31 10.42
CA LYS A 164 -13.82 1.42 10.38
C LYS A 164 -14.35 2.50 9.43
N ASP A 165 -13.58 3.56 9.18
CA ASP A 165 -13.96 4.71 8.37
C ASP A 165 -13.56 4.60 6.89
N TRP A 166 -12.97 3.48 6.47
CA TRP A 166 -12.61 3.28 5.06
C TRP A 166 -13.86 3.00 4.21
N GLU A 167 -14.19 3.92 3.30
CA GLU A 167 -15.30 3.73 2.34
C GLU A 167 -15.12 2.48 1.46
N LYS A 168 -13.88 2.19 1.07
CA LYS A 168 -13.52 1.06 0.20
C LYS A 168 -12.44 0.22 0.87
N PRO A 169 -12.80 -0.61 1.87
CA PRO A 169 -11.83 -1.42 2.57
C PRO A 169 -11.22 -2.48 1.62
N PRO A 170 -9.94 -2.84 1.83
CA PRO A 170 -9.28 -3.84 1.00
C PRO A 170 -9.94 -5.21 1.17
N GLN A 171 -10.27 -5.84 0.04
CA GLN A 171 -10.88 -7.17 0.01
C GLN A 171 -9.87 -8.33 0.03
N PHE A 172 -8.59 -8.03 -0.23
CA PHE A 172 -7.54 -9.04 -0.41
C PHE A 172 -6.31 -8.70 0.45
N CYS A 173 -5.74 -9.72 1.11
CA CYS A 173 -4.59 -9.57 1.98
C CYS A 173 -3.30 -9.30 1.18
N LYS A 174 -2.26 -8.81 1.86
CA LYS A 174 -0.97 -8.49 1.23
C LYS A 174 -0.32 -9.71 0.57
N THR A 175 -0.41 -10.89 1.19
CA THR A 175 0.14 -12.13 0.65
C THR A 175 -0.54 -12.53 -0.66
N CYS A 176 -1.89 -12.49 -0.72
CA CYS A 176 -2.61 -12.76 -1.96
C CYS A 176 -2.26 -11.74 -3.05
N LYS A 177 -2.15 -10.44 -2.70
CA LYS A 177 -1.73 -9.43 -3.67
C LYS A 177 -0.31 -9.69 -4.20
N ALA A 178 0.60 -10.15 -3.36
CA ALA A 178 1.97 -10.48 -3.75
C ALA A 178 2.05 -11.76 -4.62
N GLN A 179 1.16 -12.74 -4.39
CA GLN A 179 1.10 -13.97 -5.17
C GLN A 179 0.56 -13.77 -6.58
N TYR A 180 -0.30 -12.76 -6.78
CA TYR A 180 -0.88 -12.41 -8.08
C TYR A 180 -0.38 -11.03 -8.56
N PRO A 181 0.93 -10.85 -8.79
CA PRO A 181 1.45 -9.58 -9.29
C PRO A 181 0.90 -9.30 -10.69
N ASP A 182 0.86 -8.03 -11.05
CA ASP A 182 0.51 -7.62 -12.41
C ASP A 182 1.36 -8.40 -13.42
N LYS A 183 0.69 -8.96 -14.45
CA LYS A 183 1.37 -9.72 -15.50
C LYS A 183 0.86 -9.34 -16.87
N GLU A 184 1.74 -9.41 -17.85
CA GLU A 184 1.40 -9.22 -19.25
C GLU A 184 1.13 -10.57 -19.91
N ILE A 185 0.02 -10.65 -20.63
CA ILE A 185 -0.29 -11.79 -21.49
C ILE A 185 -0.50 -11.27 -22.91
N ALA A 186 -0.14 -12.05 -23.92
CA ALA A 186 -0.40 -11.66 -25.29
C ALA A 186 -1.89 -11.85 -25.62
N CYS A 187 -2.49 -10.85 -26.26
CA CYS A 187 -3.83 -11.02 -26.81
C CYS A 187 -3.82 -12.14 -27.86
N ARG A 188 -4.73 -13.11 -27.73
CA ARG A 188 -4.80 -14.24 -28.66
C ARG A 188 -5.06 -13.86 -30.13
N PHE A 189 -5.60 -12.67 -30.38
CA PHE A 189 -6.06 -12.24 -31.71
C PHE A 189 -5.12 -11.25 -32.41
N CYS A 190 -4.34 -10.45 -31.69
CA CYS A 190 -3.37 -9.53 -32.30
C CYS A 190 -1.95 -9.67 -31.75
N GLY A 191 -1.73 -10.54 -30.76
CA GLY A 191 -0.44 -10.68 -30.10
C GLY A 191 -0.04 -9.50 -29.21
N LYS A 192 -0.74 -8.35 -29.26
CA LYS A 192 -0.44 -7.18 -28.41
C LYS A 192 -0.44 -7.58 -26.93
N PRO A 193 0.56 -7.14 -26.14
CA PRO A 193 0.57 -7.39 -24.71
C PRO A 193 -0.62 -6.69 -24.04
N MET A 194 -1.27 -7.38 -23.12
CA MET A 194 -2.34 -6.85 -22.29
C MET A 194 -2.01 -7.08 -20.81
N LEU A 195 -2.09 -6.00 -20.05
CA LEU A 195 -1.82 -6.00 -18.62
C LEU A 195 -3.02 -6.58 -17.85
N VAL A 196 -2.81 -7.71 -17.20
CA VAL A 196 -3.79 -8.30 -16.29
C VAL A 196 -3.43 -7.91 -14.87
N ARG A 197 -4.17 -6.92 -14.34
CA ARG A 197 -3.95 -6.42 -12.98
C ARG A 197 -4.24 -7.48 -11.92
N THR A 198 -3.56 -7.39 -10.77
CA THR A 198 -3.76 -8.25 -9.59
C THR A 198 -5.23 -8.44 -9.23
N GLY A 199 -6.01 -7.35 -9.23
CA GLY A 199 -7.44 -7.40 -8.90
C GLY A 199 -8.26 -8.27 -9.87
N THR A 200 -7.92 -8.29 -11.16
CA THR A 200 -8.57 -9.14 -12.16
C THR A 200 -8.19 -10.60 -11.95
N GLN A 201 -6.91 -10.87 -11.69
CA GLN A 201 -6.42 -12.23 -11.44
C GLN A 201 -7.07 -12.84 -10.21
N LEU A 202 -7.17 -12.08 -9.11
CA LEU A 202 -7.82 -12.52 -7.88
C LEU A 202 -9.32 -12.80 -8.08
N LYS A 203 -10.02 -11.95 -8.85
CA LYS A 203 -11.43 -12.18 -9.19
C LYS A 203 -11.62 -13.43 -10.05
N CYS A 204 -10.77 -13.61 -11.06
CA CYS A 204 -10.79 -14.80 -11.92
C CYS A 204 -10.55 -16.08 -11.09
N ASN A 205 -9.51 -16.10 -10.25
CA ASN A 205 -9.21 -17.24 -9.39
C ASN A 205 -10.38 -17.60 -8.47
N ARG A 206 -10.96 -16.61 -7.78
CA ARG A 206 -12.08 -16.81 -6.85
C ARG A 206 -13.32 -17.39 -7.54
N ASN A 207 -13.62 -16.92 -8.75
CA ASN A 207 -14.82 -17.32 -9.48
C ASN A 207 -14.60 -18.54 -10.39
N GLY A 208 -13.38 -19.11 -10.43
CA GLY A 208 -13.02 -20.18 -11.37
C GLY A 208 -13.06 -19.75 -12.84
N TRP A 209 -12.83 -18.46 -13.12
CA TRP A 209 -12.82 -17.94 -14.48
C TRP A 209 -11.42 -17.96 -15.08
N ASP A 210 -11.35 -18.20 -16.39
CA ASP A 210 -10.12 -17.98 -17.14
C ASP A 210 -9.74 -16.50 -17.17
N LEU A 211 -8.44 -16.25 -17.31
CA LEU A 211 -7.92 -14.90 -17.52
C LEU A 211 -8.39 -14.36 -18.88
N PRO A 212 -8.60 -13.04 -18.98
CA PRO A 212 -9.04 -12.45 -20.24
C PRO A 212 -7.99 -12.67 -21.33
N SER A 213 -8.33 -13.38 -22.40
CA SER A 213 -7.40 -13.70 -23.50
C SER A 213 -7.46 -12.71 -24.68
N VAL A 214 -8.34 -11.71 -24.60
CA VAL A 214 -8.64 -10.77 -25.69
C VAL A 214 -8.55 -9.34 -25.19
N CYS A 215 -7.75 -8.50 -25.85
CA CYS A 215 -7.61 -7.08 -25.49
C CYS A 215 -8.88 -6.30 -25.83
N GLN A 216 -9.01 -5.10 -25.26
CA GLN A 216 -10.20 -4.26 -25.43
C GLN A 216 -10.46 -3.92 -26.90
N GLU A 217 -9.44 -3.45 -27.63
CA GLU A 217 -9.55 -3.20 -29.08
C GLU A 217 -10.08 -4.41 -29.85
N CYS A 218 -9.60 -5.62 -29.55
CA CYS A 218 -10.09 -6.83 -30.20
C CYS A 218 -11.54 -7.16 -29.84
N LYS A 219 -11.95 -6.89 -28.60
CA LYS A 219 -13.36 -7.04 -28.20
C LYS A 219 -14.23 -6.06 -28.98
N ASP A 220 -13.73 -4.85 -29.21
CA ASP A 220 -14.45 -3.80 -29.92
C ASP A 220 -14.51 -4.04 -31.42
N ASP A 221 -13.41 -4.46 -32.06
CA ASP A 221 -13.36 -4.81 -33.49
C ASP A 221 -14.28 -6.00 -33.83
N THR A 222 -14.61 -6.85 -32.85
CA THR A 222 -15.39 -8.08 -33.08
C THR A 222 -16.76 -7.79 -33.71
N LEU A 223 -17.43 -6.69 -33.32
CA LEU A 223 -18.74 -6.36 -33.87
C LEU A 223 -18.62 -5.91 -35.34
N LEU A 224 -17.62 -5.09 -35.66
CA LEU A 224 -17.35 -4.59 -37.01
C LEU A 224 -17.02 -5.73 -37.97
N ILE A 225 -16.12 -6.62 -37.56
CA ILE A 225 -15.74 -7.78 -38.37
C ILE A 225 -16.96 -8.68 -38.61
N LYS A 226 -17.79 -8.91 -37.58
CA LYS A 226 -19.02 -9.71 -37.74
C LYS A 226 -20.03 -9.05 -38.65
N GLY A 227 -20.16 -7.72 -38.64
CA GLY A 227 -21.06 -7.00 -39.55
C GLY A 227 -20.61 -7.08 -41.00
N ALA A 228 -19.31 -6.90 -41.25
CA ALA A 228 -18.70 -7.10 -42.55
C ALA A 228 -18.94 -8.53 -43.10
N ILE A 229 -18.74 -9.55 -42.25
CA ILE A 229 -19.02 -10.95 -42.59
C ILE A 229 -20.52 -11.18 -42.85
N GLY A 230 -21.38 -10.56 -42.05
CA GLY A 230 -22.84 -10.61 -42.23
C GLY A 230 -23.27 -10.09 -43.61
N SER A 231 -22.70 -8.96 -44.06
CA SER A 231 -22.93 -8.43 -45.40
C SER A 231 -22.42 -9.36 -46.50
N LEU A 232 -21.21 -9.90 -46.37
CA LEU A 232 -20.67 -10.88 -47.33
C LEU A 232 -21.57 -12.12 -47.45
N ARG A 233 -22.14 -12.57 -46.34
CA ARG A 233 -23.10 -13.69 -46.34
C ARG A 233 -24.40 -13.35 -47.04
N ALA A 234 -24.83 -12.10 -47.11
CA ALA A 234 -25.97 -11.71 -47.93
C ALA A 234 -25.64 -11.80 -49.42
N GLN A 235 -24.42 -11.38 -49.79
CA GLN A 235 -23.95 -11.32 -51.18
C GLN A 235 -23.70 -12.72 -51.79
N PHE A 236 -23.09 -13.65 -51.04
CA PHE A 236 -22.76 -14.96 -51.57
C PHE A 236 -23.91 -15.97 -51.42
N PRO A 237 -24.28 -16.73 -52.48
CA PRO A 237 -25.39 -17.69 -52.42
C PRO A 237 -25.06 -18.97 -51.64
N PHE A 238 -23.81 -19.18 -51.23
CA PHE A 238 -23.34 -20.39 -50.54
C PHE A 238 -22.94 -20.10 -49.08
N ALA A 239 -22.80 -21.18 -48.29
CA ALA A 239 -22.38 -21.08 -46.90
C ALA A 239 -20.91 -20.66 -46.78
N LEU A 240 -20.65 -19.68 -45.91
CA LEU A 240 -19.32 -19.14 -45.62
C LEU A 240 -18.84 -19.57 -44.22
N GLU A 241 -17.55 -19.79 -44.12
CA GLU A 241 -16.81 -20.03 -42.88
C GLU A 241 -15.72 -18.98 -42.75
N THR A 242 -15.62 -18.34 -41.59
CA THR A 242 -14.64 -17.28 -41.37
C THR A 242 -13.71 -17.63 -40.21
N THR A 243 -12.42 -17.44 -40.43
CA THR A 243 -11.37 -17.55 -39.41
C THR A 243 -10.61 -16.24 -39.29
N ILE A 244 -10.13 -15.91 -38.09
CA ILE A 244 -9.27 -14.74 -37.88
C ILE A 244 -7.82 -15.20 -37.97
N GLU A 245 -7.07 -14.61 -38.90
CA GLU A 245 -5.64 -14.86 -39.10
C GLU A 245 -4.84 -13.60 -38.74
N CYS A 246 -3.68 -13.79 -38.10
CA CYS A 246 -2.69 -12.73 -37.89
C CYS A 246 -1.66 -12.81 -39.02
N ARG A 247 -1.48 -11.75 -39.80
CA ARG A 247 -0.51 -11.71 -40.92
C ARG A 247 0.54 -10.62 -40.70
N GLY A 248 1.75 -10.83 -41.26
CA GLY A 248 2.88 -9.89 -41.24
C GLY A 248 4.13 -10.39 -40.49
N LEU A 249 5.31 -9.96 -40.95
CA LEU A 249 6.63 -10.29 -40.37
C LEU A 249 6.79 -9.84 -38.90
N LEU A 250 5.98 -8.87 -38.45
CA LEU A 250 5.95 -8.32 -37.09
C LEU A 250 4.57 -8.49 -36.37
N LYS A 251 3.69 -9.39 -36.87
CA LYS A 251 2.39 -9.79 -36.28
C LYS A 251 1.50 -8.63 -35.75
N THR A 252 0.90 -7.81 -36.62
CA THR A 252 -0.05 -6.77 -36.17
C THR A 252 -1.39 -6.75 -36.89
N ASP A 253 -1.48 -7.26 -38.12
CA ASP A 253 -2.66 -7.04 -38.94
C ASP A 253 -3.62 -8.22 -38.84
N LYS A 254 -4.78 -7.96 -38.23
CA LYS A 254 -5.89 -8.92 -38.16
C LYS A 254 -6.60 -8.97 -39.49
N VAL A 255 -6.68 -10.16 -40.07
CA VAL A 255 -7.44 -10.40 -41.30
C VAL A 255 -8.47 -11.49 -41.02
N ALA A 256 -9.74 -11.17 -41.16
CA ALA A 256 -10.80 -12.18 -41.16
C ALA A 256 -10.86 -12.79 -42.57
N VAL A 257 -10.48 -14.06 -42.68
CA VAL A 257 -10.42 -14.76 -43.96
C VAL A 257 -11.70 -15.55 -44.15
N VAL A 258 -12.45 -15.20 -45.19
CA VAL A 258 -13.76 -15.76 -45.47
C VAL A 258 -13.61 -16.81 -46.56
N ARG A 259 -13.99 -18.04 -46.22
CA ARG A 259 -13.88 -19.22 -47.07
C ARG A 259 -15.26 -19.79 -47.40
N ARG A 260 -15.36 -20.43 -48.56
CA ARG A 260 -16.51 -21.27 -48.88
C ARG A 260 -16.48 -22.52 -48.00
N LYS A 261 -17.53 -22.76 -47.23
CA LYS A 261 -17.59 -23.85 -46.21
C LYS A 261 -17.27 -25.24 -46.80
N LYS A 262 -17.71 -25.52 -48.03
CA LYS A 262 -17.51 -26.83 -48.70
C LYS A 262 -16.10 -27.02 -49.27
N THR A 263 -15.57 -26.02 -49.97
CA THR A 263 -14.31 -26.16 -50.73
C THR A 263 -13.11 -25.59 -49.99
N GLN A 264 -13.33 -24.85 -48.89
CA GLN A 264 -12.31 -24.12 -48.15
C GLN A 264 -11.54 -23.08 -48.99
N GLU A 265 -12.04 -22.76 -50.18
CA GLU A 265 -11.51 -21.70 -51.04
C GLU A 265 -11.80 -20.33 -50.43
N VAL A 266 -10.78 -19.46 -50.39
CA VAL A 266 -10.92 -18.09 -49.92
C VAL A 266 -11.70 -17.29 -50.95
N VAL A 267 -12.72 -16.55 -50.51
CA VAL A 267 -13.59 -15.74 -51.40
C VAL A 267 -13.56 -14.26 -51.02
N ALA A 268 -13.22 -13.94 -49.78
CA ALA A 268 -13.08 -12.57 -49.31
C ALA A 268 -12.15 -12.47 -48.10
N GLU A 269 -11.62 -11.28 -47.87
CA GLU A 269 -10.87 -10.89 -46.68
C GLU A 269 -11.50 -9.64 -46.06
N VAL A 270 -11.62 -9.62 -44.74
CA VAL A 270 -12.01 -8.45 -43.96
C VAL A 270 -10.79 -7.95 -43.22
N ARG A 271 -10.42 -6.69 -43.43
CA ARG A 271 -9.29 -6.04 -42.75
C ARG A 271 -9.80 -4.88 -41.93
N MET A 272 -9.13 -4.61 -40.81
CA MET A 272 -9.37 -3.40 -40.03
C MET A 272 -8.47 -2.30 -40.60
N ASP A 273 -9.07 -1.22 -41.08
CA ASP A 273 -8.37 -0.04 -41.57
C ASP A 273 -8.69 1.16 -40.66
N GLU A 274 -7.82 2.17 -40.65
CA GLU A 274 -8.04 3.44 -39.95
C GLU A 274 -8.32 4.53 -40.99
N LYS A 275 -9.43 5.25 -40.83
CA LYS A 275 -9.84 6.33 -41.73
C LYS A 275 -10.05 7.63 -40.98
N GLY A 276 -9.65 8.75 -41.60
CA GLY A 276 -9.81 10.11 -41.06
C GLY A 276 -8.48 10.78 -40.76
N PHE A 277 -8.44 12.12 -40.89
CA PHE A 277 -7.22 12.93 -40.72
C PHE A 277 -7.12 13.57 -39.33
N PHE A 278 -8.26 13.89 -38.69
CA PHE A 278 -8.33 14.51 -37.37
C PHE A 278 -8.89 13.58 -36.29
N PHE A 279 -9.72 12.61 -36.69
CA PHE A 279 -10.23 11.55 -35.83
C PHE A 279 -10.08 10.25 -36.61
N THR A 280 -9.25 9.33 -36.12
CA THR A 280 -9.04 8.02 -36.74
C THR A 280 -10.18 7.09 -36.34
N GLU A 281 -11.14 6.90 -37.24
CA GLU A 281 -12.20 5.91 -37.08
C GLU A 281 -11.71 4.54 -37.55
N ARG A 282 -11.88 3.51 -36.72
CA ARG A 282 -11.57 2.13 -37.09
C ARG A 282 -12.74 1.55 -37.88
N VAL A 283 -12.48 1.14 -39.12
CA VAL A 283 -13.50 0.58 -40.02
C VAL A 283 -13.10 -0.82 -40.47
N ALA A 284 -14.08 -1.71 -40.61
CA ALA A 284 -13.83 -3.02 -41.22
C ALA A 284 -14.07 -2.93 -42.72
N THR A 285 -13.02 -3.05 -43.52
CA THR A 285 -13.08 -3.03 -44.98
C THR A 285 -13.09 -4.45 -45.52
N THR A 286 -14.04 -4.72 -46.40
CA THR A 286 -14.14 -6.01 -47.10
C THR A 286 -13.47 -5.95 -48.47
N TYR A 287 -12.71 -6.97 -48.79
CA TYR A 287 -12.06 -7.16 -50.08
C TYR A 287 -12.50 -8.52 -50.64
N VAL A 288 -13.14 -8.52 -51.80
CA VAL A 288 -13.65 -9.75 -52.44
C VAL A 288 -12.67 -10.21 -53.52
N GLN A 289 -12.47 -11.52 -53.65
CA GLN A 289 -11.65 -12.08 -54.71
C GLN A 289 -12.38 -11.98 -56.05
N ASP A 290 -11.73 -11.38 -57.04
CA ASP A 290 -12.22 -11.42 -58.42
C ASP A 290 -11.94 -12.82 -59.01
N MET A 291 -12.98 -13.66 -59.07
CA MET A 291 -12.90 -15.03 -59.60
C MET A 291 -12.57 -15.08 -61.09
N ASN A 292 -12.67 -13.95 -61.82
CA ASN A 292 -12.41 -13.87 -63.25
C ASN A 292 -10.97 -13.46 -63.58
N ARG A 293 -10.15 -13.06 -62.59
CA ARG A 293 -8.74 -12.74 -62.79
C ARG A 293 -7.86 -13.97 -62.54
N PRO A 294 -6.87 -14.25 -63.41
CA PRO A 294 -5.91 -15.33 -63.16
C PRO A 294 -5.15 -15.07 -61.86
N LYS A 295 -4.97 -16.11 -61.04
CA LYS A 295 -4.18 -16.03 -59.80
C LYS A 295 -2.79 -15.48 -60.12
N PRO A 296 -2.30 -14.43 -59.45
CA PRO A 296 -1.01 -13.85 -59.76
C PRO A 296 0.11 -14.89 -59.55
N LEU A 297 0.97 -15.05 -60.56
CA LEU A 297 2.09 -16.02 -60.60
C LEU A 297 3.21 -15.68 -59.60
N PHE A 298 3.23 -14.45 -59.08
CA PHE A 298 4.08 -13.99 -57.98
C PHE A 298 3.19 -13.49 -56.84
N ARG A 299 3.72 -13.41 -55.60
CA ARG A 299 3.03 -12.99 -54.34
C ARG A 299 2.43 -11.56 -54.38
N GLY A 300 1.59 -11.24 -55.35
CA GLY A 300 0.66 -10.11 -55.35
C GLY A 300 -0.60 -10.50 -54.60
N ARG A 301 -1.25 -9.53 -53.93
CA ARG A 301 -2.47 -9.79 -53.14
C ARG A 301 -3.62 -10.05 -54.12
N PRO A 302 -4.33 -11.19 -54.05
CA PRO A 302 -5.44 -11.51 -54.97
C PRO A 302 -6.73 -10.70 -54.70
N PHE A 303 -6.65 -9.60 -53.94
CA PHE A 303 -7.78 -8.85 -53.37
C PHE A 303 -7.54 -7.34 -53.55
N ASP A 304 -7.89 -6.79 -54.72
CA ASP A 304 -7.55 -5.41 -55.08
C ASP A 304 -8.73 -4.42 -55.04
N VAL A 305 -9.96 -4.89 -54.78
CA VAL A 305 -11.15 -4.03 -54.77
C VAL A 305 -11.86 -4.10 -53.42
N SER A 306 -11.87 -2.97 -52.70
CA SER A 306 -12.72 -2.80 -51.52
C SER A 306 -14.17 -2.71 -51.95
N THR A 307 -15.03 -3.59 -51.43
CA THR A 307 -16.44 -3.70 -51.85
C THR A 307 -17.42 -3.12 -50.86
N SER A 308 -17.07 -3.11 -49.58
CA SER A 308 -17.92 -2.56 -48.51
C SER A 308 -17.11 -2.18 -47.28
N GLU A 309 -17.63 -1.23 -46.53
CA GLU A 309 -17.07 -0.70 -45.29
C GLU A 309 -18.08 -0.84 -44.15
N THR A 310 -17.68 -1.43 -43.03
CA THR A 310 -18.49 -1.50 -41.82
C THR A 310 -17.94 -0.54 -40.77
N ARG A 311 -18.82 0.31 -40.24
CA ARG A 311 -18.51 1.38 -39.28
C ARG A 311 -19.27 1.16 -37.98
N ASP A 312 -18.72 1.71 -36.90
CA ASP A 312 -19.32 1.64 -35.56
C ASP A 312 -20.19 2.87 -35.35
N GLU A 313 -21.45 2.65 -35.04
CA GLU A 313 -22.43 3.74 -34.86
C GLU A 313 -23.31 3.45 -33.64
N GLU A 314 -23.97 4.50 -33.14
CA GLU A 314 -24.91 4.40 -32.04
C GLU A 314 -26.35 4.58 -32.54
N LYS A 315 -27.27 3.77 -32.02
CA LYS A 315 -28.70 3.82 -32.33
C LYS A 315 -29.50 4.10 -31.07
N GLY A 316 -30.34 5.14 -31.10
CA GLY A 316 -31.25 5.51 -30.02
C GLY A 316 -30.77 6.72 -29.20
N PHE A 317 -31.71 7.59 -28.79
CA PHE A 317 -31.41 8.86 -28.13
C PHE A 317 -31.31 8.74 -26.59
N LEU A 318 -32.17 7.94 -25.96
CA LEU A 318 -32.24 7.78 -24.50
C LEU A 318 -31.39 6.61 -23.97
N SER A 319 -31.13 5.63 -24.83
CA SER A 319 -30.31 4.45 -24.55
C SER A 319 -29.54 4.10 -25.81
N PRO A 320 -28.38 4.73 -26.06
CA PRO A 320 -27.60 4.46 -27.26
C PRO A 320 -27.13 3.02 -27.26
N MET A 321 -27.56 2.27 -28.28
CA MET A 321 -27.13 0.90 -28.54
C MET A 321 -26.06 0.92 -29.62
N ARG A 322 -24.92 0.28 -29.35
CA ARG A 322 -23.84 0.10 -30.32
C ARG A 322 -24.28 -0.82 -31.47
N VAL A 323 -24.16 -0.34 -32.70
CA VAL A 323 -24.52 -1.06 -33.94
C VAL A 323 -23.38 -0.98 -34.95
N ALA A 324 -23.20 -2.02 -35.76
CA ALA A 324 -22.27 -1.99 -36.88
C ALA A 324 -23.02 -1.82 -38.19
N ASN A 325 -22.83 -0.69 -38.87
CA ASN A 325 -23.51 -0.37 -40.13
C ASN A 325 -22.56 -0.57 -41.32
N THR A 326 -23.01 -1.32 -42.33
CA THR A 326 -22.21 -1.67 -43.51
C THR A 326 -22.66 -0.89 -44.73
N TYR A 327 -21.72 -0.23 -45.38
CA TYR A 327 -21.90 0.65 -46.52
C TYR A 327 -21.26 0.03 -47.76
N ILE A 328 -21.98 0.00 -48.88
CA ILE A 328 -21.50 -0.45 -50.19
C ILE A 328 -21.36 0.74 -51.14
N GLU A 329 -20.46 0.66 -52.11
CA GLU A 329 -20.41 1.68 -53.17
C GLU A 329 -21.69 1.62 -54.02
N GLU A 330 -22.26 2.77 -54.36
CA GLU A 330 -23.42 2.82 -55.26
C GLU A 330 -23.02 2.37 -56.68
N PRO A 331 -23.73 1.39 -57.29
CA PRO A 331 -23.37 0.83 -58.60
C PRO A 331 -23.29 1.84 -59.75
N ASN A 332 -24.01 2.97 -59.63
CA ASN A 332 -24.16 4.00 -60.66
C ASN A 332 -23.65 5.39 -60.21
N ALA A 333 -22.83 5.47 -59.15
CA ALA A 333 -22.33 6.77 -58.71
C ALA A 333 -21.33 7.33 -59.75
N PRO A 334 -21.54 8.57 -60.24
CA PRO A 334 -20.56 9.21 -61.13
C PRO A 334 -19.22 9.33 -60.40
N LYS A 335 -18.12 8.97 -61.07
CA LYS A 335 -16.78 9.21 -60.55
C LYS A 335 -16.58 10.73 -60.44
N PRO A 336 -16.32 11.29 -59.25
CA PRO A 336 -16.11 12.73 -59.12
C PRO A 336 -14.85 13.14 -59.91
N LEU A 337 -14.96 14.24 -60.68
CA LEU A 337 -13.85 14.78 -61.48
C LEU A 337 -12.69 15.29 -60.58
N PHE A 338 -13.01 15.70 -59.34
CA PHE A 338 -12.04 16.09 -58.31
C PHE A 338 -12.55 15.67 -56.92
N GLY A 339 -11.65 15.13 -56.10
CA GLY A 339 -11.89 14.82 -54.67
C GLY A 339 -12.22 13.35 -54.35
N PRO A 340 -11.91 12.86 -53.13
CA PRO A 340 -12.17 11.48 -52.74
C PRO A 340 -13.51 11.39 -52.02
N LYS A 341 -14.56 10.91 -52.71
CA LYS A 341 -15.65 10.11 -52.11
C LYS A 341 -16.65 9.71 -53.19
N LYS A 342 -16.69 8.42 -53.53
CA LYS A 342 -17.83 7.80 -54.19
C LYS A 342 -19.01 7.80 -53.22
N LYS A 343 -20.25 7.94 -53.70
CA LYS A 343 -21.44 7.79 -52.84
C LYS A 343 -21.52 6.35 -52.34
N THR A 344 -21.81 6.20 -51.05
CA THR A 344 -21.94 4.92 -50.38
C THR A 344 -23.35 4.74 -49.84
N LEU A 345 -23.95 3.58 -50.09
CA LEU A 345 -25.29 3.22 -49.66
C LEU A 345 -25.25 2.35 -48.40
N HIS A 346 -26.03 2.72 -47.37
CA HIS A 346 -26.22 1.88 -46.18
C HIS A 346 -26.95 0.59 -46.56
N SER A 347 -26.24 -0.53 -46.52
CA SER A 347 -26.74 -1.82 -46.96
C SER A 347 -27.27 -2.71 -45.82
N HIS A 348 -26.52 -2.83 -44.73
CA HIS A 348 -26.81 -3.77 -43.64
C HIS A 348 -26.55 -3.13 -42.28
N GLN A 349 -27.34 -3.54 -41.29
CA GLN A 349 -27.16 -3.19 -39.89
C GLN A 349 -26.92 -4.45 -39.07
N THR A 350 -25.95 -4.40 -38.18
CA THR A 350 -25.55 -5.53 -37.34
C THR A 350 -25.62 -5.18 -35.86
N VAL A 351 -26.27 -6.06 -35.09
CA VAL A 351 -26.46 -5.91 -33.64
C VAL A 351 -26.13 -7.19 -32.90
N ASN A 352 -25.67 -7.07 -31.64
CA ASN A 352 -25.57 -8.21 -30.76
C ASN A 352 -26.93 -8.48 -30.11
N SER A 353 -27.37 -9.74 -30.14
CA SER A 353 -28.60 -10.21 -29.49
C SER A 353 -28.31 -11.48 -28.68
N GLU A 354 -29.23 -11.85 -27.80
CA GLU A 354 -29.16 -13.09 -27.01
C GLU A 354 -30.30 -14.04 -27.39
N GLU A 355 -29.97 -15.29 -27.68
CA GLU A 355 -30.93 -16.35 -28.02
C GLU A 355 -31.02 -17.39 -26.90
N GLY A 356 -32.24 -17.72 -26.47
CA GLY A 356 -32.52 -18.83 -25.55
C GLY A 356 -32.94 -18.38 -24.15
N PHE A 357 -34.00 -18.98 -23.61
CA PHE A 357 -34.60 -18.62 -22.32
C PHE A 357 -33.87 -19.22 -21.11
N LEU A 358 -33.42 -20.49 -21.22
CA LEU A 358 -32.75 -21.22 -20.13
C LEU A 358 -31.21 -21.19 -20.22
N SER A 359 -30.66 -20.73 -21.34
CA SER A 359 -29.21 -20.64 -21.57
C SER A 359 -28.94 -19.62 -22.69
N PRO A 360 -28.97 -18.31 -22.39
CA PRO A 360 -28.81 -17.27 -23.39
C PRO A 360 -27.45 -17.38 -24.08
N ARG A 361 -27.47 -17.58 -25.38
CA ARG A 361 -26.28 -17.60 -26.25
C ARG A 361 -26.19 -16.27 -26.97
N ARG A 362 -25.04 -15.61 -26.88
CA ARG A 362 -24.76 -14.40 -27.65
C ARG A 362 -24.64 -14.73 -29.13
N VAL A 363 -25.53 -14.17 -29.92
CA VAL A 363 -25.48 -14.22 -31.39
C VAL A 363 -25.36 -12.81 -31.94
N THR A 364 -24.93 -12.72 -33.19
CA THR A 364 -24.85 -11.44 -33.88
C THR A 364 -25.74 -11.50 -35.10
N GLU A 365 -26.73 -10.61 -35.13
CA GLU A 365 -27.75 -10.55 -36.17
C GLU A 365 -27.40 -9.44 -37.15
N THR A 366 -27.43 -9.75 -38.44
CA THR A 366 -27.24 -8.78 -39.52
C THR A 366 -28.50 -8.75 -40.38
N SER A 367 -29.12 -7.59 -40.47
CA SER A 367 -30.33 -7.34 -41.27
C SER A 367 -30.00 -6.42 -42.44
N SER A 368 -30.65 -6.66 -43.59
CA SER A 368 -30.57 -5.75 -44.73
C SER A 368 -31.45 -4.52 -44.46
N VAL A 369 -30.89 -3.34 -44.68
CA VAL A 369 -31.60 -2.05 -44.59
C VAL A 369 -32.24 -1.70 -45.93
N ILE A 370 -31.67 -2.19 -47.04
CA ILE A 370 -32.17 -2.00 -48.40
C ILE A 370 -33.40 -2.87 -48.65
N ASP A 371 -33.35 -4.14 -48.25
CA ASP A 371 -34.45 -5.10 -48.40
C ASP A 371 -34.94 -5.58 -47.04
N ARG A 372 -36.00 -4.94 -46.54
CA ARG A 372 -36.61 -5.29 -45.24
C ARG A 372 -37.26 -6.69 -45.23
N LYS A 373 -37.49 -7.32 -46.39
CA LYS A 373 -38.04 -8.68 -46.48
C LYS A 373 -36.94 -9.75 -46.50
N ALA A 374 -35.67 -9.36 -46.64
CA ALA A 374 -34.55 -10.30 -46.63
C ALA A 374 -34.41 -11.00 -45.26
N PRO A 375 -34.01 -12.29 -45.24
CA PRO A 375 -33.84 -13.01 -43.99
C PRO A 375 -32.71 -12.44 -43.14
N ILE A 376 -32.92 -12.39 -41.81
CA ILE A 376 -31.89 -11.97 -40.86
C ILE A 376 -30.77 -13.02 -40.83
N ILE A 377 -29.54 -12.57 -41.04
CA ILE A 377 -28.35 -13.42 -41.06
C ILE A 377 -27.82 -13.53 -39.64
N LYS A 378 -27.75 -14.75 -39.11
CA LYS A 378 -27.27 -15.03 -37.75
C LYS A 378 -25.85 -15.55 -37.78
N THR A 379 -24.94 -14.82 -37.15
CA THR A 379 -23.53 -15.23 -37.00
C THR A 379 -23.33 -15.92 -35.66
N ARG A 380 -22.96 -17.21 -35.69
CA ARG A 380 -22.65 -18.00 -34.50
C ARG A 380 -21.16 -18.26 -34.40
N GLY A 381 -20.60 -18.09 -33.21
CA GLY A 381 -19.24 -18.50 -32.88
C GLY A 381 -19.20 -19.95 -32.46
N GLY A 382 -18.30 -20.72 -33.07
CA GLY A 382 -17.94 -22.08 -32.65
C GLY A 382 -16.45 -22.17 -32.36
N GLU A 383 -16.04 -23.19 -31.62
CA GLU A 383 -14.64 -23.57 -31.41
C GLU A 383 -14.40 -24.95 -32.04
N ARG A 384 -13.25 -25.15 -32.70
CA ARG A 384 -12.80 -26.45 -33.23
C ARG A 384 -11.36 -26.71 -32.82
N GLY A 385 -11.05 -27.93 -32.37
CA GLY A 385 -9.69 -28.38 -32.02
C GLY A 385 -9.53 -28.71 -30.53
N PHE A 386 -8.87 -29.84 -30.24
CA PHE A 386 -8.70 -30.39 -28.88
C PHE A 386 -7.46 -29.84 -28.15
N PHE A 387 -6.41 -29.45 -28.90
CA PHE A 387 -5.15 -28.91 -28.37
C PHE A 387 -4.92 -27.42 -28.66
N ALA A 388 -5.60 -26.86 -29.66
CA ALA A 388 -5.63 -25.43 -29.95
C ALA A 388 -7.03 -25.09 -30.51
N SER A 389 -7.86 -24.42 -29.71
CA SER A 389 -9.23 -24.10 -30.12
C SER A 389 -9.24 -22.96 -31.14
N ILE A 390 -9.48 -23.30 -32.41
CA ILE A 390 -9.69 -22.33 -33.47
C ILE A 390 -11.14 -21.88 -33.39
N LYS A 391 -11.36 -20.61 -33.07
CA LYS A 391 -12.70 -20.00 -33.20
C LYS A 391 -13.01 -19.75 -34.66
N PHE A 392 -14.14 -20.29 -35.11
CA PHE A 392 -14.69 -20.02 -36.43
C PHE A 392 -16.07 -19.37 -36.29
N TRP A 393 -16.42 -18.54 -37.27
CA TRP A 393 -17.78 -18.02 -37.41
C TRP A 393 -18.46 -18.72 -38.57
N GLY A 394 -19.57 -19.40 -38.27
CA GLY A 394 -20.37 -20.11 -39.25
C GLY A 394 -21.75 -19.49 -39.45
N THR A 395 -22.33 -19.77 -40.62
CA THR A 395 -23.77 -19.64 -40.89
C THR A 395 -24.31 -20.95 -41.41
N ASP A 396 -25.51 -21.30 -40.95
CA ASP A 396 -26.32 -22.36 -41.53
C ASP A 396 -27.26 -21.74 -42.56
N LYS A 397 -26.75 -21.47 -43.78
CA LYS A 397 -27.65 -21.35 -44.92
C LYS A 397 -28.17 -22.76 -45.20
N ALA A 398 -29.48 -22.98 -45.04
CA ALA A 398 -30.12 -24.24 -45.40
C ALA A 398 -29.83 -24.54 -46.88
N LYS A 399 -29.57 -25.82 -47.19
CA LYS A 399 -29.52 -26.29 -48.58
C LYS A 399 -30.84 -25.89 -49.24
N LYS A 400 -30.78 -25.05 -50.27
CA LYS A 400 -31.73 -25.16 -51.38
C LYS A 400 -31.20 -26.25 -52.30
#